data_AF-A0A1S9CSG0-F1
#
_entry.id   AF-A0A1S9CSG0-F1
#
_cell.length_a   1.000
_cell.length_b   1.000
_cell.length_c   1.000
_cell.angle_alpha   90.00
_cell.angle_beta   90.00
_cell.angle_gamma   90.00
#
_symmetry.space_group_name_H-M   'P 1'
#
loop_
_entity.id
_entity.type
_entity.pdbx_description
1 polymer ?
#
loop_
_entity_poly.entity_id
_entity_poly.type
_entity_poly.pdbx_seq_one_letter_code
_entity_poly.pdbx_strand_id
1 'polypeptide(L)'
;MDLLTQYIEHKMEERGISKYQLASGLSYYNEVGKIANGEVTPKKAIIDTVLQRLQVEKFGFMVYLFAEEYNLLMLRLNIANCIEDELFETAQELLEIYENTANLKDKVYLQFFKFAKLAGATSTAGQYKEVIQLTVPKFGEAPLTELLLSYFEIYLIAKYAKELKAVDKHSGLTLYFELIEYLRNSRSDTVVKSIFLPKLICEIEQDLISQQKYDFLLELCNEVIEYQRREFNFCYLAEMLRIKLD
;
A
#
# COMPACT_ATOMS: atom_id res chain seq x y z
N MET A 1 17.24 8.03 -23.53
CA MET A 1 16.35 8.47 -22.44
C MET A 1 15.33 7.37 -22.27
N ASP A 2 15.31 6.72 -21.11
CA ASP A 2 14.56 5.50 -20.82
C ASP A 2 13.04 5.71 -20.90
N LEU A 3 12.31 4.80 -21.55
CA LEU A 3 10.85 4.84 -21.76
C LEU A 3 10.08 4.97 -20.44
N LEU A 4 10.58 4.33 -19.38
CA LEU A 4 10.00 4.42 -18.03
C LEU A 4 10.06 5.85 -17.48
N THR A 5 11.19 6.54 -17.68
CA THR A 5 11.37 7.91 -17.19
C THR A 5 10.41 8.86 -17.92
N GLN A 6 10.29 8.72 -19.24
CA GLN A 6 9.34 9.52 -20.05
C GLN A 6 7.89 9.28 -19.63
N TYR A 7 7.53 8.02 -19.37
CA TYR A 7 6.19 7.68 -18.90
C TYR A 7 5.87 8.29 -17.53
N ILE A 8 6.82 8.24 -16.59
CA ILE A 8 6.68 8.83 -15.26
C ILE A 8 6.53 10.34 -15.36
N GLU A 9 7.36 11.02 -16.16
CA GLU A 9 7.26 12.46 -16.36
C GLU A 9 5.91 12.85 -17.00
N HIS A 10 5.45 12.11 -18.00
CA HIS A 10 4.13 12.32 -18.60
C HIS A 10 3.00 12.15 -17.58
N LYS A 11 3.04 11.10 -16.75
CA LYS A 11 2.02 10.86 -15.71
C LYS A 11 2.04 11.90 -14.59
N MET A 12 3.21 12.44 -14.28
CA MET A 12 3.34 13.56 -13.35
C MET A 12 2.68 14.84 -13.90
N GLU A 13 2.94 15.17 -15.17
CA GLU A 13 2.34 16.33 -15.84
C GLU A 13 0.82 16.21 -15.93
N GLU A 14 0.31 15.04 -16.34
CA GLU A 14 -1.13 14.74 -16.41
C GLU A 14 -1.84 14.99 -15.06
N ARG A 15 -1.12 14.79 -13.95
CA ARG A 15 -1.66 14.84 -12.58
C ARG A 15 -1.26 16.09 -11.80
N GLY A 16 -0.42 16.97 -12.36
CA GLY A 16 0.13 18.13 -11.65
C GLY A 16 0.98 17.76 -10.44
N ILE A 17 1.66 16.61 -10.45
CA ILE A 17 2.50 16.13 -9.35
C ILE A 17 3.95 16.59 -9.56
N SER A 18 4.54 17.21 -8.55
CA SER A 18 5.96 17.62 -8.61
C SER A 18 6.93 16.47 -8.31
N LYS A 19 8.18 16.60 -8.76
CA LYS A 19 9.27 15.66 -8.43
C LYS A 19 9.45 15.53 -6.91
N TYR A 20 9.36 16.64 -6.19
CA TYR A 20 9.50 16.64 -4.72
C TYR A 20 8.39 15.84 -4.03
N GLN A 21 7.12 15.99 -4.46
CA GLN A 21 6.01 15.23 -3.90
C GLN A 21 6.17 13.73 -4.17
N LEU A 22 6.48 13.35 -5.42
CA LEU A 22 6.55 11.94 -5.82
C LEU A 22 7.66 11.17 -5.08
N ALA A 23 8.84 11.77 -4.92
CA ALA A 23 9.97 11.15 -4.23
C ALA A 23 10.06 11.45 -2.75
N SER A 24 9.02 12.02 -2.14
CA SER A 24 8.98 12.19 -0.68
C SER A 24 9.28 10.85 0.02
N GLY A 25 10.34 10.81 0.83
CA GLY A 25 10.78 9.58 1.51
C GLY A 25 11.48 8.53 0.64
N LEU A 26 11.73 8.79 -0.65
CA LEU A 26 12.37 7.85 -1.58
C LEU A 26 13.74 8.36 -2.05
N SER A 27 14.65 7.43 -2.38
CA SER A 27 15.93 7.70 -3.05
C SER A 27 15.80 7.87 -4.58
N TYR A 28 14.58 7.82 -5.12
CA TYR A 28 14.29 7.64 -6.53
C TYR A 28 14.99 8.63 -7.48
N TYR A 29 14.82 9.95 -7.34
CA TYR A 29 15.40 10.90 -8.34
C TYR A 29 16.92 10.95 -8.36
N ASN A 30 17.60 10.59 -7.27
CA ASN A 30 19.05 10.44 -7.27
C ASN A 30 19.49 9.19 -8.07
N GLU A 31 18.61 8.21 -8.22
CA GLU A 31 18.85 6.96 -8.95
C GLU A 31 18.36 7.03 -10.41
N VAL A 32 17.33 7.83 -10.73
CA VAL A 32 16.78 7.96 -12.10
C VAL A 32 17.83 8.38 -13.12
N GLY A 33 18.69 9.35 -12.81
CA GLY A 33 19.75 9.77 -13.72
C GLY A 33 20.76 8.64 -14.00
N LYS A 34 21.08 7.84 -12.96
CA LYS A 34 21.98 6.69 -13.06
C LYS A 34 21.34 5.54 -13.83
N ILE A 35 20.04 5.28 -13.62
CA ILE A 35 19.26 4.30 -14.36
C ILE A 35 19.23 4.66 -15.85
N ALA A 36 18.94 5.92 -16.19
CA ALA A 36 18.87 6.38 -17.57
C ALA A 36 20.22 6.27 -18.32
N ASN A 37 21.33 6.32 -17.59
CA ASN A 37 22.69 6.14 -18.11
C ASN A 37 23.17 4.68 -18.08
N GLY A 38 22.36 3.75 -17.56
CA GLY A 38 22.74 2.33 -17.39
C GLY A 38 23.75 2.07 -16.29
N GLU A 39 23.97 3.02 -15.38
CA GLU A 39 24.93 2.94 -14.28
C GLU A 39 24.40 2.11 -13.09
N VAL A 40 23.08 2.04 -12.93
CA VAL A 40 22.41 1.32 -11.83
C VAL A 40 21.18 0.61 -12.36
N THR A 41 20.99 -0.63 -11.90
CA THR A 41 19.80 -1.44 -12.18
C THR A 41 18.55 -0.86 -11.51
N PRO A 42 17.43 -0.71 -12.23
CA PRO A 42 16.18 -0.27 -11.63
C PRO A 42 15.69 -1.23 -10.54
N LYS A 43 15.45 -0.71 -9.34
CA LYS A 43 14.91 -1.48 -8.21
C LYS A 43 13.40 -1.59 -8.31
N LYS A 44 12.87 -2.82 -8.42
CA LYS A 44 11.43 -3.07 -8.65
C LYS A 44 10.55 -2.46 -7.59
N ALA A 45 10.95 -2.62 -6.32
CA ALA A 45 10.20 -2.10 -5.20
C ALA A 45 10.03 -0.57 -5.26
N ILE A 46 11.07 0.14 -5.70
CA ILE A 46 11.06 1.60 -5.82
C ILE A 46 10.21 2.03 -7.01
N ILE A 47 10.38 1.38 -8.17
CA ILE A 47 9.56 1.66 -9.37
C ILE A 47 8.08 1.44 -9.08
N ASP A 48 7.73 0.32 -8.45
CA ASP A 48 6.34 0.04 -8.08
C ASP A 48 5.79 1.10 -7.13
N THR A 49 6.56 1.49 -6.13
CA THR A 49 6.16 2.55 -5.19
C THR A 49 5.87 3.85 -5.94
N VAL A 50 6.74 4.24 -6.88
CA VAL A 50 6.58 5.46 -7.69
C VAL A 50 5.35 5.37 -8.60
N LEU A 51 5.19 4.28 -9.34
CA LEU A 51 4.06 4.09 -10.25
C LEU A 51 2.72 4.03 -9.50
N GLN A 52 2.68 3.35 -8.34
CA GLN A 52 1.49 3.28 -7.50
C GLN A 52 1.12 4.62 -6.90
N ARG A 53 2.11 5.44 -6.51
CA ARG A 53 1.89 6.85 -6.10
C ARG A 53 1.33 7.72 -7.21
N LEU A 54 1.65 7.39 -8.47
CA LEU A 54 1.03 7.96 -9.66
C LEU A 54 -0.29 7.27 -10.05
N GLN A 55 -0.79 6.33 -9.24
CA GLN A 55 -2.01 5.54 -9.47
C GLN A 55 -2.04 4.92 -10.88
N VAL A 56 -0.89 4.39 -11.30
CA VAL A 56 -0.74 3.63 -12.54
C VAL A 56 -1.09 2.18 -12.26
N GLU A 57 -2.05 1.65 -13.02
CA GLU A 57 -2.52 0.27 -12.86
C GLU A 57 -1.40 -0.76 -13.11
N LYS A 58 -1.53 -1.90 -12.40
CA LYS A 58 -0.55 -2.99 -12.19
C LYS A 58 0.15 -3.55 -13.45
N PHE A 59 -0.37 -3.29 -14.65
CA PHE A 59 0.05 -3.97 -15.89
C PHE A 59 1.04 -3.20 -16.78
N GLY A 60 1.39 -1.95 -16.47
CA GLY A 60 2.19 -1.15 -17.39
C GLY A 60 3.67 -1.53 -17.52
N PHE A 61 4.29 -2.07 -16.46
CA PHE A 61 5.76 -2.17 -16.40
C PHE A 61 6.27 -3.45 -15.70
N MET A 62 6.10 -4.60 -16.35
CA MET A 62 7.01 -5.76 -16.16
C MET A 62 8.29 -5.58 -17.01
N VAL A 63 8.76 -4.36 -17.16
CA VAL A 63 9.84 -4.02 -18.07
C VAL A 63 11.17 -4.36 -17.38
N TYR A 64 11.80 -5.44 -17.85
CA TYR A 64 13.17 -5.91 -17.56
C TYR A 64 13.56 -5.98 -16.08
N LEU A 65 12.92 -6.88 -15.33
CA LEU A 65 13.51 -7.31 -14.06
C LEU A 65 14.75 -8.16 -14.33
N PHE A 66 15.89 -7.72 -13.80
CA PHE A 66 17.04 -8.59 -13.64
C PHE A 66 16.68 -9.73 -12.67
N ALA A 67 17.35 -10.87 -12.81
CA ALA A 67 17.03 -12.08 -12.05
C ALA A 67 17.05 -11.83 -10.54
N GLU A 68 17.97 -11.00 -10.06
CA GLU A 68 18.13 -10.62 -8.66
C GLU A 68 16.90 -9.87 -8.13
N GLU A 69 16.41 -8.87 -8.89
CA GLU A 69 15.24 -8.07 -8.51
C GLU A 69 13.94 -8.88 -8.61
N TYR A 70 13.85 -9.81 -9.56
CA TYR A 70 12.74 -10.75 -9.62
C TYR A 70 12.72 -11.69 -8.41
N ASN A 71 13.86 -12.28 -8.04
CA ASN A 71 13.97 -13.15 -6.88
C ASN A 71 13.62 -12.40 -5.59
N LEU A 72 14.07 -11.14 -5.45
CA LEU A 72 13.73 -10.31 -4.30
C LEU A 72 12.24 -9.97 -4.24
N LEU A 73 11.61 -9.69 -5.39
CA LEU A 73 10.17 -9.51 -5.49
C LEU A 73 9.42 -10.77 -5.03
N MET A 74 9.81 -11.95 -5.54
CA MET A 74 9.18 -13.21 -5.16
C MET A 74 9.35 -13.51 -3.67
N LEU A 75 10.53 -13.24 -3.11
CA LEU A 75 10.78 -13.40 -1.68
C LEU A 75 9.85 -12.51 -0.84
N ARG A 76 9.66 -11.24 -1.22
CA ARG A 76 8.71 -10.34 -0.54
C ARG A 76 7.27 -10.82 -0.64
N LEU A 77 6.86 -11.31 -1.81
CA LEU A 77 5.51 -11.86 -2.00
C LEU A 77 5.28 -13.09 -1.12
N ASN A 78 6.26 -14.00 -1.04
CA ASN A 78 6.17 -15.18 -0.20
C ASN A 78 6.10 -14.80 1.29
N ILE A 79 6.95 -13.89 1.77
CA ILE A 79 6.88 -13.38 3.14
C ILE A 79 5.51 -12.76 3.43
N ALA A 80 5.00 -11.91 2.53
CA ALA A 80 3.70 -11.26 2.71
C ALA A 80 2.54 -12.27 2.77
N ASN A 81 2.56 -13.30 1.91
CA ASN A 81 1.58 -14.37 1.94
C ASN A 81 1.65 -15.17 3.24
N CYS A 82 2.85 -15.56 3.69
CA CYS A 82 3.01 -16.22 4.99
C CYS A 82 2.49 -15.37 6.15
N ILE A 83 2.68 -14.05 6.12
CA ILE A 83 2.14 -13.14 7.15
C ILE A 83 0.61 -13.08 7.11
N GLU A 84 0.01 -12.99 5.91
CA GLU A 84 -1.46 -12.96 5.77
C GLU A 84 -2.10 -14.31 6.16
N ASP A 85 -1.40 -15.43 5.92
CA ASP A 85 -1.82 -16.78 6.29
C ASP A 85 -1.43 -17.15 7.75
N GLU A 86 -0.92 -16.20 8.53
CA GLU A 86 -0.48 -16.37 9.94
C GLU A 86 0.63 -17.42 10.14
N LEU A 87 1.36 -17.76 9.08
CA LEU A 87 2.53 -18.65 9.08
C LEU A 87 3.80 -17.90 9.52
N PHE A 88 3.79 -17.37 10.75
CA PHE A 88 4.82 -16.46 11.23
C PHE A 88 6.22 -17.07 11.31
N GLU A 89 6.36 -18.35 11.67
CA GLU A 89 7.66 -19.03 11.74
C GLU A 89 8.32 -19.08 10.35
N THR A 90 7.59 -19.54 9.33
CA THR A 90 8.06 -19.56 7.94
C THR A 90 8.34 -18.14 7.41
N ALA A 91 7.52 -17.15 7.80
CA ALA A 91 7.78 -15.77 7.44
C ALA A 91 9.11 -15.27 8.02
N GLN A 92 9.47 -15.64 9.26
CA GLN A 92 10.75 -15.27 9.87
C GLN A 92 11.94 -15.93 9.16
N GLU A 93 11.86 -17.21 8.81
CA GLU A 93 12.91 -17.91 8.05
C GLU A 93 13.17 -17.22 6.69
N LEU A 94 12.12 -16.87 5.97
CA LEU A 94 12.23 -16.14 4.71
C LEU A 94 12.76 -14.70 4.92
N LEU A 95 12.42 -14.08 6.06
CA LEU A 95 12.87 -12.74 6.40
C LEU A 95 14.38 -12.67 6.67
N GLU A 96 14.98 -13.74 7.23
CA GLU A 96 16.44 -13.85 7.38
C GLU A 96 17.14 -13.88 6.01
N ILE A 97 16.57 -14.57 5.03
CA ILE A 97 17.08 -14.56 3.64
C ILE A 97 16.95 -13.14 3.05
N TYR A 98 15.84 -12.46 3.33
CA TYR A 98 15.60 -11.11 2.86
C TYR A 98 16.60 -10.10 3.46
N GLU A 99 16.92 -10.20 4.75
CA GLU A 99 17.90 -9.34 5.44
C GLU A 99 19.27 -9.38 4.76
N ASN A 100 19.68 -10.55 4.28
CA ASN A 100 20.97 -10.77 3.64
C ASN A 100 21.02 -10.39 2.14
N THR A 101 19.86 -10.27 1.49
CA THR A 101 19.77 -10.03 0.04
C THR A 101 19.31 -8.62 -0.32
N ALA A 102 18.45 -8.00 0.49
CA ALA A 102 17.91 -6.68 0.24
C ALA A 102 18.89 -5.56 0.63
N ASN A 103 18.91 -4.46 -0.14
CA ASN A 103 19.66 -3.27 0.26
C ASN A 103 18.88 -2.48 1.33
N LEU A 104 19.08 -2.79 2.60
CA LEU A 104 18.40 -2.13 3.72
C LEU A 104 18.80 -0.65 3.94
N LYS A 105 19.71 -0.10 3.14
CA LYS A 105 19.95 1.35 3.09
C LYS A 105 18.84 2.09 2.32
N ASP A 106 18.13 1.39 1.43
CA ASP A 106 16.96 1.94 0.75
C ASP A 106 15.74 1.86 1.66
N LYS A 107 15.05 2.99 1.81
CA LYS A 107 13.92 3.10 2.75
C LYS A 107 12.75 2.19 2.40
N VAL A 108 12.51 1.89 1.12
CA VAL A 108 11.45 0.96 0.69
C VAL A 108 11.76 -0.47 1.14
N TYR A 109 13.00 -0.93 0.97
CA TYR A 109 13.40 -2.27 1.40
C TYR A 109 13.45 -2.38 2.93
N LEU A 110 13.94 -1.33 3.61
CA LEU A 110 13.93 -1.23 5.07
C LEU A 110 12.52 -1.20 5.65
N GLN A 111 11.58 -0.51 5.00
CA GLN A 111 10.18 -0.46 5.43
C GLN A 111 9.56 -1.85 5.41
N PHE A 112 9.71 -2.59 4.32
CA PHE A 112 9.21 -3.96 4.24
C PHE A 112 9.84 -4.87 5.30
N PHE A 113 11.16 -4.77 5.49
CA PHE A 113 11.87 -5.52 6.52
C PHE A 113 11.31 -5.27 7.92
N LYS A 114 11.19 -3.99 8.31
CA LYS A 114 10.69 -3.64 9.64
C LYS A 114 9.22 -4.07 9.80
N PHE A 115 8.39 -3.90 8.78
CA PHE A 115 7.02 -4.42 8.80
C PHE A 115 6.99 -5.92 9.07
N ALA A 116 7.76 -6.71 8.32
CA ALA A 116 7.78 -8.16 8.48
C ALA A 116 8.29 -8.59 9.86
N LYS A 117 9.22 -7.83 10.47
CA LYS A 117 9.63 -8.04 11.87
C LYS A 117 8.53 -7.76 12.90
N LEU A 118 7.57 -6.88 12.58
CA LEU A 118 6.41 -6.62 13.44
C LEU A 118 5.35 -7.73 13.32
N ALA A 119 5.33 -8.45 12.19
CA ALA A 119 4.38 -9.53 11.98
C ALA A 119 4.66 -10.72 12.91
N GLY A 120 3.61 -11.20 13.59
CA GLY A 120 3.70 -12.30 14.58
C GLY A 120 4.16 -11.86 15.98
N ALA A 121 4.54 -10.60 16.17
CA ALA A 121 4.88 -10.02 17.48
C ALA A 121 3.75 -9.12 17.99
N THR A 122 3.63 -8.94 19.31
CA THR A 122 2.78 -7.90 19.89
C THR A 122 3.36 -6.54 19.54
N SER A 123 2.83 -5.95 18.49
CA SER A 123 3.26 -4.67 17.94
C SER A 123 2.33 -3.55 18.40
N THR A 124 2.88 -2.34 18.49
CA THR A 124 2.13 -1.15 18.88
C THR A 124 1.85 -0.26 17.68
N ALA A 125 0.82 0.59 17.79
CA ALA A 125 0.56 1.64 16.81
C ALA A 125 1.81 2.53 16.57
N GLY A 126 2.59 2.82 17.61
CA GLY A 126 3.83 3.59 17.50
C GLY A 126 4.86 2.96 16.54
N GLN A 127 5.05 1.64 16.64
CA GLN A 127 5.97 0.91 15.75
C GLN A 127 5.52 0.94 14.29
N TYR A 128 4.23 0.77 14.02
CA TYR A 128 3.70 0.92 12.66
C TYR A 128 3.88 2.33 12.12
N LYS A 129 3.68 3.37 12.95
CA LYS A 129 3.90 4.76 12.55
C LYS A 129 5.36 5.00 12.12
N GLU A 130 6.32 4.50 12.88
CA GLU A 130 7.75 4.59 12.52
C GLU A 130 8.05 3.91 11.18
N VAL A 131 7.45 2.75 10.92
CA VAL A 131 7.61 2.01 9.65
C VAL A 131 7.02 2.78 8.48
N ILE A 132 5.83 3.37 8.64
CA ILE A 132 5.19 4.20 7.60
C ILE A 132 6.07 5.43 7.28
N GLN A 133 6.58 6.11 8.32
CA GLN A 133 7.38 7.32 8.17
C GLN A 133 8.73 7.14 7.46
N LEU A 134 9.20 5.89 7.29
CA LEU A 134 10.38 5.61 6.46
C LEU A 134 10.18 6.08 5.01
N THR A 135 9.02 5.82 4.42
CA THR A 135 8.74 6.21 3.02
C THR A 135 7.69 7.31 2.91
N VAL A 136 6.90 7.57 3.96
CA VAL A 136 5.91 8.66 4.03
C VAL A 136 6.25 9.60 5.20
N PRO A 137 7.28 10.45 5.10
CA PRO A 137 7.77 11.24 6.25
C PRO A 137 6.72 12.14 6.91
N LYS A 138 5.76 12.66 6.11
CA LYS A 138 4.68 13.54 6.58
C LYS A 138 3.49 12.78 7.18
N PHE A 139 3.56 11.45 7.31
CA PHE A 139 2.48 10.67 7.89
C PHE A 139 2.24 11.08 9.35
N GLY A 140 1.00 11.49 9.65
CA GLY A 140 0.60 12.05 10.94
C GLY A 140 0.86 13.55 11.10
N GLU A 141 1.41 14.22 10.08
CA GLU A 141 1.61 15.68 10.03
C GLU A 141 0.72 16.37 8.99
N ALA A 142 0.32 15.64 7.94
CA ALA A 142 -0.56 16.10 6.88
C ALA A 142 -1.73 15.11 6.68
N PRO A 143 -2.89 15.57 6.20
CA PRO A 143 -4.01 14.69 5.87
C PRO A 143 -3.63 13.76 4.71
N LEU A 144 -4.20 12.56 4.68
CA LEU A 144 -3.92 11.55 3.66
C LEU A 144 -4.21 12.05 2.25
N THR A 145 -5.20 12.93 2.08
CA THR A 145 -5.55 13.56 0.79
C THR A 145 -4.43 14.41 0.19
N GLU A 146 -3.48 14.88 1.00
CA GLU A 146 -2.29 15.61 0.54
C GLU A 146 -1.07 14.71 0.29
N LEU A 147 -1.19 13.41 0.62
CA LEU A 147 -0.11 12.44 0.47
C LEU A 147 -0.24 11.67 -0.86
N LEU A 148 0.89 11.14 -1.31
CA LEU A 148 0.93 10.16 -2.39
C LEU A 148 1.32 8.82 -1.78
N LEU A 149 0.39 7.86 -1.81
CA LEU A 149 0.56 6.56 -1.18
C LEU A 149 0.59 5.45 -2.22
N SER A 150 1.59 4.58 -2.08
CA SER A 150 1.66 3.27 -2.74
C SER A 150 0.77 2.25 -2.03
N TYR A 151 0.61 1.07 -2.62
CA TYR A 151 -0.31 0.06 -2.11
C TYR A 151 0.16 -0.48 -0.76
N PHE A 152 1.47 -0.66 -0.60
CA PHE A 152 2.04 -1.12 0.66
C PHE A 152 1.92 -0.06 1.75
N GLU A 153 2.03 1.22 1.41
CA GLU A 153 1.81 2.32 2.36
C GLU A 153 0.34 2.38 2.82
N ILE A 154 -0.62 2.22 1.90
CA ILE A 154 -2.05 2.08 2.22
C ILE A 154 -2.29 0.90 3.17
N TYR A 155 -1.68 -0.26 2.86
CA TYR A 155 -1.76 -1.45 3.71
C TYR A 155 -1.22 -1.19 5.13
N LEU A 156 -0.05 -0.57 5.25
CA LEU A 156 0.55 -0.25 6.55
C LEU A 156 -0.29 0.74 7.34
N ILE A 157 -0.87 1.75 6.69
CA ILE A 157 -1.76 2.72 7.34
C ILE A 157 -3.03 2.02 7.85
N ALA A 158 -3.58 1.06 7.11
CA ALA A 158 -4.71 0.24 7.58
C ALA A 158 -4.35 -0.60 8.82
N LYS A 159 -3.16 -1.24 8.84
CA LYS A 159 -2.67 -1.95 10.04
C LYS A 159 -2.47 -1.00 11.22
N TYR A 160 -1.89 0.18 10.99
CA TYR A 160 -1.76 1.22 12.01
C TYR A 160 -3.13 1.67 12.54
N ALA A 161 -4.12 1.89 11.68
CA ALA A 161 -5.48 2.26 12.08
C ALA A 161 -6.14 1.19 12.95
N LYS A 162 -5.91 -0.09 12.65
CA LYS A 162 -6.36 -1.22 13.47
C LYS A 162 -5.76 -1.18 14.88
N GLU A 163 -4.43 -1.06 14.98
CA GLU A 163 -3.75 -0.96 16.28
C GLU A 163 -4.16 0.30 17.04
N LEU A 164 -4.33 1.42 16.34
CA LEU A 164 -4.78 2.67 16.94
C LEU A 164 -6.21 2.54 17.49
N LYS A 165 -7.12 1.90 16.74
CA LYS A 165 -8.51 1.65 17.14
C LYS A 165 -8.60 0.80 18.42
N ALA A 166 -7.67 -0.13 18.61
CA ALA A 166 -7.61 -0.96 19.82
C ALA A 166 -7.24 -0.15 21.08
N VAL A 167 -6.49 0.95 20.92
CA VAL A 167 -6.08 1.85 22.02
C VAL A 167 -7.06 3.01 22.20
N ASP A 168 -7.39 3.69 21.11
CA ASP A 168 -8.40 4.74 21.02
C ASP A 168 -9.28 4.52 19.80
N LYS A 169 -10.49 4.01 20.08
CA LYS A 169 -11.50 3.69 19.06
C LYS A 169 -11.82 4.88 18.17
N HIS A 170 -11.88 6.09 18.72
CA HIS A 170 -12.25 7.28 17.95
C HIS A 170 -11.18 7.62 16.92
N SER A 171 -9.92 7.77 17.34
CA SER A 171 -8.82 8.09 16.41
C SER A 171 -8.62 7.02 15.35
N GLY A 172 -8.73 5.73 15.72
CA GLY A 172 -8.63 4.64 14.76
C GLY A 172 -9.74 4.67 13.69
N LEU A 173 -10.99 4.89 14.09
CA LEU A 173 -12.11 5.02 13.15
C LEU A 173 -11.99 6.26 12.26
N THR A 174 -11.55 7.39 12.81
CA THR A 174 -11.29 8.60 12.03
C THR A 174 -10.28 8.34 10.92
N LEU A 175 -9.19 7.62 11.22
CA LEU A 175 -8.19 7.28 10.21
C LEU A 175 -8.72 6.28 9.17
N TYR A 176 -9.58 5.33 9.56
CA TYR A 176 -10.25 4.46 8.59
C TYR A 176 -11.12 5.25 7.61
N PHE A 177 -11.90 6.23 8.10
CA PHE A 177 -12.69 7.10 7.22
C PHE A 177 -11.81 7.94 6.30
N GLU A 178 -10.72 8.50 6.82
CA GLU A 178 -9.77 9.26 6.02
C GLU A 178 -9.15 8.40 4.90
N LEU A 179 -8.83 7.13 5.20
CA LEU A 179 -8.29 6.19 4.21
C LEU A 179 -9.33 5.78 3.16
N ILE A 180 -10.60 5.59 3.56
CA ILE A 180 -11.72 5.35 2.63
C ILE A 180 -11.88 6.53 1.69
N GLU A 181 -11.90 7.76 2.21
CA GLU A 181 -12.02 8.98 1.40
C GLU A 181 -10.81 9.15 0.46
N TYR A 182 -9.59 8.88 0.92
CA TYR A 182 -8.40 8.86 0.07
C TYR A 182 -8.58 7.91 -1.12
N LEU A 183 -9.05 6.69 -0.86
CA LEU A 183 -9.27 5.67 -1.89
C LEU A 183 -10.41 6.03 -2.83
N ARG A 184 -11.55 6.52 -2.34
CA ARG A 184 -12.69 6.92 -3.17
C ARG A 184 -12.32 8.03 -4.14
N ASN A 185 -11.54 9.02 -3.66
CA ASN A 185 -11.08 10.17 -4.45
C ASN A 185 -9.98 9.84 -5.49
N SER A 186 -9.38 8.64 -5.44
CA SER A 186 -8.41 8.22 -6.47
C SER A 186 -9.11 8.05 -7.84
N ARG A 187 -8.57 8.69 -8.89
CA ARG A 187 -9.30 8.85 -10.17
C ARG A 187 -9.37 7.58 -11.02
N SER A 188 -8.39 6.68 -10.91
CA SER A 188 -8.15 5.68 -11.95
C SER A 188 -7.67 4.33 -11.44
N ASP A 189 -7.66 4.07 -10.13
CA ASP A 189 -7.11 2.82 -9.60
C ASP A 189 -8.22 1.93 -9.05
N THR A 190 -9.04 1.39 -9.96
CA THR A 190 -10.13 0.46 -9.61
C THR A 190 -9.60 -0.82 -8.98
N VAL A 191 -8.39 -1.25 -9.34
CA VAL A 191 -7.67 -2.40 -8.73
C VAL A 191 -7.42 -2.17 -7.25
N VAL A 192 -6.84 -1.03 -6.85
CA VAL A 192 -6.62 -0.72 -5.43
C VAL A 192 -7.93 -0.65 -4.68
N LYS A 193 -8.93 0.01 -5.26
CA LYS A 193 -10.26 0.11 -4.65
C LYS A 193 -10.86 -1.28 -4.42
N SER A 194 -10.76 -2.18 -5.41
CA SER A 194 -11.30 -3.54 -5.30
C SER A 194 -10.57 -4.40 -4.26
N ILE A 195 -9.31 -4.07 -3.93
CA ILE A 195 -8.49 -4.79 -2.95
C ILE A 195 -8.69 -4.23 -1.54
N PHE A 196 -8.59 -2.91 -1.37
CA PHE A 196 -8.47 -2.30 -0.05
C PHE A 196 -9.81 -1.89 0.55
N LEU A 197 -10.71 -1.26 -0.20
CA LEU A 197 -12.02 -0.84 0.33
C LEU A 197 -12.80 -1.98 1.00
N PRO A 198 -12.92 -3.19 0.44
CA PRO A 198 -13.64 -4.28 1.13
C PRO A 198 -12.98 -4.62 2.47
N LYS A 199 -11.64 -4.68 2.53
CA LYS A 199 -10.89 -4.94 3.78
C LYS A 199 -11.20 -3.88 4.83
N LEU A 200 -11.18 -2.59 4.46
CA LEU A 200 -11.48 -1.50 5.38
C LEU A 200 -12.92 -1.55 5.89
N ILE A 201 -13.88 -1.87 5.01
CA ILE A 201 -15.30 -2.02 5.37
C ILE A 201 -15.46 -3.14 6.41
N CYS A 202 -14.89 -4.32 6.18
CA CYS A 202 -14.93 -5.42 7.14
C CYS A 202 -14.37 -5.04 8.51
N GLU A 203 -13.35 -4.18 8.57
CA GLU A 203 -12.75 -3.73 9.83
C GLU A 203 -13.60 -2.70 10.60
N ILE A 204 -14.60 -2.05 9.96
CA ILE A 204 -15.43 -1.01 10.58
C ILE A 204 -16.94 -1.26 10.52
N GLU A 205 -17.39 -2.37 9.90
CA GLU A 205 -18.82 -2.65 9.68
C GLU A 205 -19.64 -2.58 10.98
N GLN A 206 -19.15 -3.20 12.06
CA GLN A 206 -19.84 -3.29 13.35
C GLN A 206 -19.91 -1.91 14.02
N ASP A 207 -18.90 -1.08 13.78
CA ASP A 207 -18.87 0.29 14.28
C ASP A 207 -19.86 1.19 13.55
N LEU A 208 -20.05 0.98 12.24
CA LEU A 208 -21.06 1.69 11.47
C LEU A 208 -22.48 1.25 11.85
N ILE A 209 -22.70 -0.05 12.03
CA ILE A 209 -23.99 -0.61 12.49
C ILE A 209 -24.34 -0.05 13.88
N SER A 210 -23.42 -0.07 14.83
CA SER A 210 -23.67 0.47 16.18
C SER A 210 -23.91 1.99 16.20
N GLN A 211 -23.37 2.72 15.23
CA GLN A 211 -23.63 4.16 15.03
C GLN A 211 -24.86 4.44 14.17
N GLN A 212 -25.60 3.41 13.74
CA GLN A 212 -26.77 3.52 12.86
C GLN A 212 -26.47 4.18 11.51
N LYS A 213 -25.24 4.03 10.99
CA LYS A 213 -24.79 4.58 9.70
C LYS A 213 -25.02 3.60 8.54
N TYR A 214 -26.23 3.05 8.45
CA TYR A 214 -26.57 1.98 7.51
C TYR A 214 -26.49 2.44 6.05
N ASP A 215 -27.05 3.61 5.73
CA ASP A 215 -27.07 4.12 4.35
C ASP A 215 -25.66 4.28 3.79
N PHE A 216 -24.75 4.80 4.61
CA PHE A 216 -23.34 4.96 4.24
C PHE A 216 -22.64 3.60 4.04
N LEU A 217 -22.89 2.63 4.92
CA LEU A 217 -22.35 1.28 4.77
C LEU A 217 -22.84 0.60 3.48
N LEU A 218 -24.13 0.72 3.18
CA LEU A 218 -24.73 0.18 1.95
C LEU A 218 -24.17 0.85 0.69
N GLU A 219 -23.99 2.17 0.71
CA GLU A 219 -23.32 2.92 -0.36
C GLU A 219 -21.92 2.38 -0.63
N LEU A 220 -21.11 2.23 0.42
CA LEU A 220 -19.75 1.68 0.30
C LEU A 220 -19.75 0.25 -0.26
N CYS A 221 -20.62 -0.64 0.22
CA CYS A 221 -20.72 -2.00 -0.30
C CYS A 221 -21.11 -2.02 -1.78
N ASN A 222 -22.03 -1.16 -2.21
CA ASN A 222 -22.43 -1.04 -3.62
C ASN A 222 -21.26 -0.61 -4.51
N GLU A 223 -20.51 0.41 -4.09
CA GLU A 223 -19.31 0.86 -4.82
C GLU A 223 -18.29 -0.26 -4.94
N VAL A 224 -18.01 -0.96 -3.84
CA VAL A 224 -17.02 -2.05 -3.81
C VAL A 224 -17.43 -3.22 -4.70
N ILE A 225 -18.69 -3.64 -4.69
CA ILE A 225 -19.18 -4.71 -5.57
C ILE A 225 -18.94 -4.35 -7.05
N GLU A 226 -19.16 -3.09 -7.44
CA GLU A 226 -18.89 -2.66 -8.81
C GLU A 226 -17.40 -2.67 -9.15
N TYR A 227 -16.52 -2.24 -8.23
CA TYR A 227 -15.07 -2.35 -8.44
C TYR A 227 -14.63 -3.82 -8.55
N GLN A 228 -15.09 -4.69 -7.65
CA GLN A 228 -14.79 -6.13 -7.67
C GLN A 228 -15.26 -6.80 -8.97
N ARG A 229 -16.44 -6.43 -9.46
CA ARG A 229 -16.98 -6.92 -10.74
C ARG A 229 -16.12 -6.49 -11.93
N ARG A 230 -15.65 -5.23 -11.96
CA ARG A 230 -14.81 -4.71 -13.06
C ARG A 230 -13.43 -5.36 -13.09
N GLU A 231 -12.84 -5.57 -11.92
CA GLU A 231 -11.48 -6.10 -11.76
C GLU A 231 -11.42 -7.64 -11.67
N PHE A 232 -12.57 -8.32 -11.75
CA PHE A 232 -12.68 -9.77 -11.55
C PHE A 232 -12.06 -10.24 -10.21
N ASN A 233 -12.14 -9.40 -9.18
CA ASN A 233 -11.60 -9.67 -7.85
C ASN A 233 -12.74 -9.96 -6.88
N PHE A 234 -12.99 -11.25 -6.63
CA PHE A 234 -14.15 -11.70 -5.86
C PHE A 234 -13.83 -12.14 -4.42
N CYS A 235 -12.61 -11.88 -3.93
CA CYS A 235 -12.14 -12.37 -2.63
C CYS A 235 -13.03 -11.96 -1.46
N TYR A 236 -13.67 -10.78 -1.53
CA TYR A 236 -14.56 -10.27 -0.47
C TYR A 236 -16.02 -10.12 -0.93
N LEU A 237 -16.39 -10.70 -2.09
CA LEU A 237 -17.73 -10.50 -2.64
C LEU A 237 -18.81 -11.08 -1.71
N ALA A 238 -18.53 -12.24 -1.10
CA ALA A 238 -19.46 -12.89 -0.19
C ALA A 238 -19.73 -12.03 1.06
N GLU A 239 -18.68 -11.45 1.63
CA GLU A 239 -18.75 -10.54 2.78
C GLU A 239 -19.55 -9.28 2.45
N MET A 240 -19.27 -8.66 1.29
CA MET A 240 -20.02 -7.47 0.85
C MET A 240 -21.52 -7.76 0.65
N LEU A 241 -21.85 -8.95 0.13
CA LEU A 241 -23.25 -9.38 -0.02
C LEU A 241 -23.90 -9.67 1.33
N ARG A 242 -23.19 -10.32 2.25
CA ARG A 242 -23.68 -10.57 3.62
C ARG A 242 -24.06 -9.27 4.32
N ILE A 243 -23.16 -8.28 4.33
CA ILE A 243 -23.38 -6.97 4.95
C ILE A 243 -24.63 -6.27 4.40
N LYS A 244 -24.95 -6.47 3.13
CA LYS A 244 -26.13 -5.85 2.50
C LYS A 244 -27.46 -6.55 2.81
N LEU A 245 -27.41 -7.83 3.21
CA LEU A 245 -28.59 -8.67 3.41
C LEU A 245 -29.00 -8.76 4.89
N ASP A 246 -28.07 -8.49 5.81
CA ASP A 246 -28.27 -8.37 7.25
C ASP A 246 -28.88 -7.00 7.64
#